data_AF-A0A8H7FHF3-F1
#
_entry.id   AF-A0A8H7FHF3-F1
#
_cell.length_a   1.000
_cell.length_b   1.000
_cell.length_c   1.000
_cell.angle_alpha   90.00
_cell.angle_beta   90.00
_cell.angle_gamma   90.00
#
_symmetry.space_group_name_H-M   'P 1'
#
loop_
_entity.id
_entity.type
_entity.pdbx_description
1 polymer ?
#
loop_
_entity_poly.entity_id
_entity_poly.type
_entity_poly.pdbx_seq_one_letter_code
_entity_poly.pdbx_strand_id
1 'polypeptide(L)'
;MHRNQNPEATVLSRALSSPALTYRAMPLVFPVPPLAPFTAHVLAITFAGAYVGSIYLSKHARLAGRPRDDPAVIKARLRAVALATLACCAAITAVLAALVPAHTPHRTAAVLDTARVRLGLTLAHLRLAHFLLTPLLFLGPLSARALAAPSCASLFADAAALAREAGGTWVGARNLLVAPLTEEAVFRACVLAAYQLAGFGRGAGVGISPFAFGLAHVHHAWEVWTRYGRTPAAARRAAILGTVQLAYTTAFGAYTALLFLRTGSLLPPLAAHAWCNTFGLPSLAGDLAAVTLPEFHPTRPVPRTLKTRVKRGTVRVCYVVGLLGFVFALRGWGDAWLGAGDGAESLYWTRFVRRREGTVVFY
;
A
#
# COMPACT_ATOMS: atom_id res chain seq x y z
N MET A 1 -69.37 -0.57 -16.68
CA MET A 1 -68.05 -0.25 -17.25
C MET A 1 -67.04 -0.05 -16.11
N HIS A 2 -66.40 -1.13 -15.67
CA HIS A 2 -65.38 -1.10 -14.63
C HIS A 2 -64.06 -0.56 -15.19
N ARG A 3 -63.58 0.56 -14.66
CA ARG A 3 -62.26 1.12 -14.98
C ARG A 3 -61.23 0.45 -14.06
N ASN A 4 -60.52 -0.53 -14.61
CA ASN A 4 -59.48 -1.28 -13.93
C ASN A 4 -58.24 -0.39 -13.74
N GLN A 5 -58.08 0.23 -12.56
CA GLN A 5 -56.86 0.96 -12.20
C GLN A 5 -55.85 -0.05 -11.66
N ASN A 6 -54.89 -0.44 -12.49
CA ASN A 6 -53.81 -1.34 -12.12
C ASN A 6 -52.76 -0.56 -11.29
N PRO A 7 -52.58 -0.82 -9.98
CA PRO A 7 -51.68 -0.05 -9.12
C PRO A 7 -50.20 -0.20 -9.50
N GLU A 8 -49.82 -1.27 -10.21
CA GLU A 8 -48.44 -1.51 -10.66
C GLU A 8 -47.99 -0.54 -11.78
N ALA A 9 -48.92 -0.10 -12.65
CA ALA A 9 -48.62 0.86 -13.71
C ALA A 9 -48.30 2.26 -13.14
N THR A 10 -48.94 2.62 -12.01
CA THR A 10 -48.71 3.90 -11.33
C THR A 10 -47.36 3.93 -10.62
N VAL A 11 -46.89 2.81 -10.08
CA VAL A 11 -45.56 2.69 -9.44
C VAL A 11 -44.43 2.77 -10.48
N LEU A 12 -44.58 2.13 -11.64
CA LEU A 12 -43.63 2.24 -12.76
C LEU A 12 -43.57 3.66 -13.34
N SER A 13 -44.70 4.35 -13.46
CA SER A 13 -44.73 5.75 -13.93
C SER A 13 -44.08 6.73 -12.94
N ARG A 14 -44.17 6.49 -11.62
CA ARG A 14 -43.48 7.28 -10.58
C ARG A 14 -41.99 6.97 -10.47
N ALA A 15 -41.57 5.74 -10.78
CA ALA A 15 -40.15 5.38 -10.87
C ALA A 15 -39.44 6.02 -12.07
N LEU A 16 -40.18 6.26 -13.17
CA LEU A 16 -39.66 6.89 -14.39
C LEU A 16 -39.77 8.43 -14.42
N SER A 17 -40.43 9.05 -13.44
CA SER A 17 -40.61 10.51 -13.34
C SER A 17 -39.83 11.16 -12.19
N SER A 18 -38.91 10.44 -11.55
CA SER A 18 -37.96 11.04 -10.62
C SER A 18 -36.77 11.61 -11.40
N PRO A 19 -36.49 12.93 -11.37
CA PRO A 19 -35.32 13.53 -12.02
C PRO A 19 -33.98 13.14 -11.35
N ALA A 20 -33.99 12.14 -10.46
CA ALA A 20 -32.85 11.64 -9.72
C ALA A 20 -32.31 10.30 -10.26
N LEU A 21 -32.44 10.03 -11.56
CA LEU A 21 -31.47 9.18 -12.27
C LEU A 21 -30.14 9.93 -12.24
N THR A 22 -29.46 9.82 -11.11
CA THR A 22 -28.17 10.43 -10.82
C THR A 22 -27.25 10.03 -11.97
N TYR A 23 -26.90 10.99 -12.82
CA TYR A 23 -25.82 10.80 -13.79
C TYR A 23 -24.56 10.49 -12.99
N ARG A 24 -24.29 9.19 -12.83
CA ARG A 24 -23.11 8.70 -12.13
C ARG A 24 -21.97 8.92 -13.12
N ALA A 25 -21.31 10.07 -13.01
CA ALA A 25 -20.14 10.39 -13.82
C ALA A 25 -19.21 9.17 -13.82
N MET A 26 -18.90 8.67 -15.01
CA MET A 26 -18.12 7.45 -15.16
C MET A 26 -16.63 7.77 -15.25
N PRO A 27 -15.74 6.89 -14.75
CA PRO A 27 -14.31 7.06 -14.94
C PRO A 27 -13.98 7.09 -16.43
N LEU A 28 -13.08 7.99 -16.80
CA LEU A 28 -12.69 8.19 -18.18
C LEU A 28 -11.77 7.06 -18.65
N VAL A 29 -12.09 6.55 -19.84
CA VAL A 29 -11.28 5.59 -20.58
C VAL A 29 -10.61 6.32 -21.73
N PHE A 30 -9.28 6.28 -21.81
CA PHE A 30 -8.54 6.91 -22.90
C PHE A 30 -8.23 5.83 -23.96
N PRO A 31 -8.49 6.10 -25.25
CA PRO A 31 -8.33 5.10 -26.33
C PRO A 31 -6.85 4.80 -26.62
N VAL A 32 -5.98 5.75 -26.35
CA VAL A 32 -4.52 5.62 -26.43
C VAL A 32 -3.89 6.20 -25.17
N PRO A 33 -2.66 5.80 -24.79
CA PRO A 33 -1.95 6.38 -23.66
C PRO A 33 -1.84 7.91 -23.79
N PRO A 34 -2.48 8.70 -22.90
CA PRO A 34 -2.43 10.16 -23.00
C PRO A 34 -1.09 10.77 -22.56
N LEU A 35 -0.22 10.01 -21.89
CA LEU A 35 1.12 10.46 -21.49
C LEU A 35 2.20 9.68 -22.23
N ALA A 36 3.30 10.34 -22.55
CA ALA A 36 4.51 9.66 -22.98
C ALA A 36 5.17 8.93 -21.78
N PRO A 37 5.84 7.79 -21.99
CA PRO A 37 6.60 7.10 -20.95
C PRO A 37 7.57 8.01 -20.21
N PHE A 38 8.28 8.90 -20.92
CA PHE A 38 9.20 9.86 -20.31
C PHE A 38 8.51 10.76 -19.28
N THR A 39 7.32 11.30 -19.61
CA THR A 39 6.53 12.13 -18.69
C THR A 39 6.14 11.36 -17.42
N ALA A 40 5.78 10.08 -17.53
CA ALA A 40 5.47 9.25 -16.37
C ALA A 40 6.69 9.03 -15.45
N HIS A 41 7.88 8.82 -16.02
CA HIS A 41 9.12 8.72 -15.22
C HIS A 41 9.43 10.03 -14.49
N VAL A 42 9.31 11.16 -15.19
CA VAL A 42 9.50 12.49 -14.57
C VAL A 42 8.51 12.68 -13.42
N LEU A 43 7.22 12.44 -13.63
CA LEU A 43 6.22 12.53 -12.56
C LEU A 43 6.53 11.62 -11.38
N ALA A 44 6.93 10.37 -11.63
CA ALA A 44 7.27 9.42 -10.58
C ALA A 44 8.46 9.90 -9.72
N ILE A 45 9.52 10.41 -10.37
CA ILE A 45 10.69 10.97 -9.70
C ILE A 45 10.31 12.25 -8.95
N THR A 46 9.50 13.12 -9.54
CA THR A 46 9.02 14.36 -8.89
C THR A 46 8.18 14.04 -7.66
N PHE A 47 7.28 13.06 -7.71
CA PHE A 47 6.48 12.66 -6.54
C PHE A 47 7.34 12.07 -5.43
N ALA A 48 8.28 11.17 -5.77
CA ALA A 48 9.21 10.60 -4.80
C ALA A 48 10.09 11.69 -4.16
N GLY A 49 10.64 12.59 -4.99
CA GLY A 49 11.48 13.70 -4.56
C GLY A 49 10.72 14.74 -3.73
N ALA A 50 9.50 15.10 -4.09
CA ALA A 50 8.65 16.01 -3.32
C ALA A 50 8.31 15.43 -1.95
N TYR A 51 7.99 14.13 -1.90
CA TYR A 51 7.71 13.43 -0.65
C TYR A 51 8.90 13.45 0.30
N VAL A 52 10.07 12.98 -0.15
CA VAL A 52 11.31 12.95 0.66
C VAL A 52 11.80 14.36 0.97
N GLY A 53 11.82 15.24 -0.02
CA GLY A 53 12.28 16.63 0.11
C GLY A 53 11.47 17.43 1.13
N SER A 54 10.17 17.16 1.27
CA SER A 54 9.32 17.84 2.26
C SER A 54 9.85 17.71 3.71
N ILE A 55 10.48 16.58 4.04
CA ILE A 55 11.05 16.30 5.36
C ILE A 55 12.28 17.17 5.63
N TYR A 56 13.07 17.47 4.60
CA TYR A 56 14.31 18.24 4.72
C TYR A 56 14.10 19.75 4.62
N LEU A 57 13.11 20.19 3.85
CA LEU A 57 12.78 21.61 3.68
C LEU A 57 12.17 22.22 4.95
N SER A 58 11.37 21.44 5.70
CA SER A 58 10.79 21.91 6.96
C SER A 58 11.86 22.02 8.06
N LYS A 59 12.15 23.25 8.51
CA LYS A 59 13.11 23.54 9.60
C LYS A 59 12.80 22.73 10.88
N HIS A 60 11.52 22.53 11.18
CA HIS A 60 11.07 21.78 12.37
C HIS A 60 11.05 20.25 12.18
N ALA A 61 11.15 19.77 10.95
CA ALA A 61 11.23 18.34 10.63
C ALA A 61 12.67 17.80 10.61
N ARG A 62 13.66 18.69 10.53
CA ARG A 62 15.09 18.34 10.61
C ARG A 62 15.45 17.88 12.03
N LEU A 63 16.28 16.85 12.12
CA LEU A 63 16.77 16.27 13.37
C LEU A 63 17.88 17.12 14.01
N ALA A 64 17.71 18.45 14.09
CA ALA A 64 18.70 19.42 14.56
C ALA A 64 19.05 19.25 16.05
N GLY A 65 19.72 18.15 16.40
CA GLY A 65 20.04 17.72 17.76
C GLY A 65 18.89 17.03 18.52
N ARG A 66 17.68 16.95 17.95
CA ARG A 66 16.52 16.34 18.61
C ARG A 66 16.36 14.85 18.28
N PRO A 67 15.89 14.01 19.23
CA PRO A 67 15.52 12.64 18.96
C PRO A 67 14.45 12.54 17.87
N ARG A 68 14.53 11.50 17.03
CA ARG A 68 13.55 11.24 15.96
C ARG A 68 12.12 11.04 16.47
N ASP A 69 11.99 10.53 17.69
CA ASP A 69 10.70 10.25 18.33
C ASP A 69 10.19 11.39 19.22
N ASP A 70 10.82 12.57 19.16
CA ASP A 70 10.29 13.79 19.76
C ASP A 70 8.91 14.14 19.14
N PRO A 71 7.84 14.34 19.93
CA PRO A 71 6.51 14.61 19.40
C PRO A 71 6.41 15.84 18.48
N ALA A 72 7.22 16.88 18.71
CA ALA A 72 7.24 18.06 17.84
C ALA A 72 7.88 17.75 16.48
N VAL A 73 8.97 16.96 16.48
CA VAL A 73 9.61 16.46 15.25
C VAL A 73 8.65 15.57 14.48
N ILE A 74 7.95 14.65 15.16
CA ILE A 74 6.95 13.79 14.52
C ILE A 74 5.85 14.63 13.88
N LYS A 75 5.21 15.55 14.63
CA LYS A 75 4.14 16.41 14.10
C LYS A 75 4.60 17.21 12.89
N ALA A 76 5.80 17.79 12.93
CA ALA A 76 6.34 18.58 11.82
C ALA A 76 6.60 17.71 10.58
N ARG A 77 7.19 16.53 10.75
CA ARG A 77 7.40 15.56 9.67
C ARG A 77 6.07 15.09 9.08
N LEU A 78 5.11 14.71 9.93
CA LEU A 78 3.78 14.26 9.49
C LEU A 78 3.04 15.34 8.69
N ARG A 79 3.08 16.60 9.12
CA ARG A 79 2.49 17.72 8.36
C ARG A 79 3.16 17.89 7.00
N ALA A 80 4.49 17.84 6.94
CA ALA A 80 5.23 18.01 5.70
C ALA A 80 4.90 16.91 4.69
N VAL A 81 4.93 15.64 5.11
CA VAL A 81 4.61 14.50 4.21
C VAL A 81 3.14 14.47 3.82
N ALA A 82 2.22 14.88 4.70
CA ALA A 82 0.80 14.97 4.37
C ALA A 82 0.54 16.04 3.30
N LEU A 83 1.14 17.23 3.42
CA LEU A 83 1.02 18.28 2.40
C LEU A 83 1.63 17.85 1.07
N ALA A 84 2.81 17.21 1.09
CA ALA A 84 3.43 16.67 -0.13
C ALA A 84 2.55 15.59 -0.79
N THR A 85 1.92 14.73 0.01
CA THR A 85 1.00 13.70 -0.47
C THR A 85 -0.23 14.32 -1.13
N LEU A 86 -0.86 15.31 -0.48
CA LEU A 86 -1.99 16.04 -1.05
C LEU A 86 -1.61 16.74 -2.36
N ALA A 87 -0.41 17.33 -2.43
CA ALA A 87 0.10 17.94 -3.64
C ALA A 87 0.29 16.91 -4.78
N CYS A 88 0.79 15.70 -4.47
CA CYS A 88 0.92 14.63 -5.47
C CYS A 88 -0.46 14.17 -6.00
N CYS A 89 -1.43 13.97 -5.11
CA CYS A 89 -2.81 13.62 -5.49
C CYS A 89 -3.47 14.73 -6.33
N ALA A 90 -3.27 16.00 -5.94
CA ALA A 90 -3.76 17.15 -6.68
C ALA A 90 -3.08 17.25 -8.06
N ALA A 91 -1.79 16.97 -8.16
CA ALA A 91 -1.07 16.96 -9.43
C ALA A 91 -1.63 15.90 -10.40
N ILE A 92 -1.93 14.68 -9.94
CA ILE A 92 -2.61 13.67 -10.77
C ILE A 92 -4.00 14.16 -11.22
N THR A 93 -4.75 14.79 -10.31
CA THR A 93 -6.07 15.36 -10.65
C THR A 93 -5.96 16.49 -11.67
N ALA A 94 -4.93 17.33 -11.57
CA ALA A 94 -4.65 18.41 -12.53
C ALA A 94 -4.22 17.87 -13.90
N VAL A 95 -3.36 16.83 -13.93
CA VAL A 95 -3.00 16.12 -15.16
C VAL A 95 -4.27 15.56 -15.82
N LEU A 96 -5.14 14.90 -15.06
CA LEU A 96 -6.42 14.42 -15.60
C LEU A 96 -7.26 15.58 -16.13
N ALA A 97 -7.43 16.66 -15.37
CA ALA A 97 -8.17 17.83 -15.84
C ALA A 97 -7.63 18.38 -17.17
N ALA A 98 -6.31 18.45 -17.32
CA ALA A 98 -5.67 18.91 -18.56
C ALA A 98 -5.90 17.97 -19.75
N LEU A 99 -6.05 16.67 -19.49
CA LEU A 99 -6.30 15.66 -20.53
C LEU A 99 -7.77 15.58 -20.96
N VAL A 100 -8.71 16.06 -20.13
CA VAL A 100 -10.15 16.04 -20.47
C VAL A 100 -10.55 17.31 -21.23
N PRO A 101 -11.10 17.18 -22.46
CA PRO A 101 -11.54 18.33 -23.23
C PRO A 101 -12.50 19.24 -22.46
N ALA A 102 -12.36 20.56 -22.65
CA ALA A 102 -13.15 21.55 -21.90
C ALA A 102 -14.67 21.43 -22.14
N HIS A 103 -15.07 20.90 -23.29
CA HIS A 103 -16.47 20.73 -23.71
C HIS A 103 -17.12 19.43 -23.20
N THR A 104 -16.39 18.56 -22.49
CA THR A 104 -16.97 17.31 -21.96
C THR A 104 -18.09 17.61 -20.95
N PRO A 105 -19.31 17.08 -21.15
CA PRO A 105 -20.40 17.24 -20.19
C PRO A 105 -20.00 16.73 -18.81
N HIS A 106 -20.32 17.49 -17.76
CA HIS A 106 -19.95 17.17 -16.37
C HIS A 106 -18.44 16.91 -16.17
N ARG A 107 -17.58 17.59 -16.93
CA ARG A 107 -16.10 17.45 -16.90
C ARG A 107 -15.52 17.30 -15.50
N THR A 108 -15.87 18.19 -14.58
CA THR A 108 -15.36 18.17 -13.21
C THR A 108 -15.68 16.85 -12.50
N ALA A 109 -16.92 16.37 -12.62
CA ALA A 109 -17.32 15.11 -12.01
C ALA A 109 -16.60 13.91 -12.65
N ALA A 110 -16.41 13.92 -13.97
CA ALA A 110 -15.66 12.89 -14.69
C ALA A 110 -14.18 12.85 -14.28
N VAL A 111 -13.53 14.02 -14.16
CA VAL A 111 -12.14 14.14 -13.68
C VAL A 111 -12.03 13.61 -12.24
N LEU A 112 -12.92 14.04 -11.35
CA LEU A 112 -12.89 13.64 -9.94
C LEU A 112 -13.17 12.14 -9.75
N ASP A 113 -14.13 11.56 -10.47
CA ASP A 113 -14.37 10.11 -10.38
C ASP A 113 -13.21 9.32 -10.98
N THR A 114 -12.62 9.78 -12.09
CA THR A 114 -11.40 9.18 -12.66
C THR A 114 -10.23 9.24 -11.68
N ALA A 115 -10.01 10.39 -11.04
CA ALA A 115 -8.98 10.56 -10.02
C ALA A 115 -9.25 9.64 -8.82
N ARG A 116 -10.50 9.58 -8.33
CA ARG A 116 -10.92 8.71 -7.22
C ARG A 116 -10.57 7.25 -7.49
N VAL A 117 -10.86 6.73 -8.69
CA VAL A 117 -10.54 5.34 -9.01
C VAL A 117 -9.03 5.13 -9.19
N ARG A 118 -8.32 6.03 -9.90
CA ARG A 118 -6.87 5.91 -10.12
C ARG A 118 -6.04 6.07 -8.85
N LEU A 119 -6.53 6.86 -7.89
CA LEU A 119 -5.91 7.02 -6.58
C LEU A 119 -6.34 5.93 -5.59
N GLY A 120 -7.09 4.92 -6.03
CA GLY A 120 -7.49 3.79 -5.21
C GLY A 120 -8.44 4.14 -4.06
N LEU A 121 -9.22 5.22 -4.20
CA LEU A 121 -10.24 5.65 -3.25
C LEU A 121 -11.56 4.92 -3.53
N THR A 122 -11.47 3.60 -3.69
CA THR A 122 -12.58 2.71 -3.98
C THR A 122 -12.66 1.58 -2.97
N LEU A 123 -13.89 1.20 -2.62
CA LEU A 123 -14.18 0.05 -1.75
C LEU A 123 -14.75 -1.13 -2.55
N ALA A 124 -15.01 -0.93 -3.84
CA ALA A 124 -15.59 -1.95 -4.70
C ALA A 124 -14.59 -3.12 -4.85
N HIS A 125 -15.11 -4.35 -4.83
CA HIS A 125 -14.34 -5.58 -5.09
C HIS A 125 -13.30 -5.96 -4.02
N LEU A 126 -13.34 -5.32 -2.85
CA LEU A 126 -12.58 -5.78 -1.70
C LEU A 126 -13.12 -7.12 -1.21
N ARG A 127 -12.20 -8.00 -0.82
CA ARG A 127 -12.44 -9.34 -0.30
C ARG A 127 -11.47 -9.53 0.84
N LEU A 128 -11.90 -10.27 1.86
CA LEU A 128 -11.08 -10.55 3.04
C LEU A 128 -9.71 -11.12 2.64
N ALA A 129 -9.66 -12.00 1.64
CA ALA A 129 -8.42 -12.61 1.14
C ALA A 129 -7.33 -11.60 0.75
N HIS A 130 -7.69 -10.40 0.27
CA HIS A 130 -6.70 -9.37 -0.09
C HIS A 130 -5.94 -8.82 1.14
N PHE A 131 -6.52 -8.92 2.33
CA PHE A 131 -5.93 -8.48 3.59
C PHE A 131 -5.17 -9.61 4.31
N LEU A 132 -5.36 -10.87 3.89
CA LEU A 132 -4.80 -12.04 4.57
C LEU A 132 -3.47 -12.52 3.99
N LEU A 133 -3.01 -11.97 2.85
CA LEU A 133 -1.72 -12.35 2.27
C LEU A 133 -0.54 -12.02 3.17
N THR A 134 -0.49 -10.82 3.77
CA THR A 134 0.60 -10.45 4.68
C THR A 134 0.57 -11.28 5.96
N PRO A 135 -0.58 -11.45 6.66
CA PRO A 135 -0.67 -12.38 7.79
C PRO A 135 -0.23 -13.81 7.44
N LEU A 136 -0.57 -14.32 6.25
CA LEU A 136 -0.14 -15.63 5.77
C LEU A 136 1.39 -15.72 5.64
N LEU A 137 2.03 -14.71 5.05
CA LEU A 137 3.50 -14.62 4.99
C LEU A 137 4.13 -14.60 6.40
N PHE A 138 3.44 -14.02 7.37
CA PHE A 138 3.87 -13.90 8.77
C PHE A 138 3.43 -15.06 9.66
N LEU A 139 2.95 -16.18 9.10
CA LEU A 139 2.49 -17.33 9.90
C LEU A 139 3.56 -17.86 10.85
N GLY A 140 4.83 -17.83 10.45
CA GLY A 140 5.99 -18.13 11.29
C GLY A 140 6.07 -17.26 12.55
N PRO A 141 6.30 -15.94 12.43
CA PRO A 141 6.29 -15.01 13.56
C PRO A 141 5.02 -15.06 14.42
N LEU A 142 3.84 -15.18 13.80
CA LEU A 142 2.56 -15.28 14.52
C LEU A 142 2.50 -16.56 15.37
N SER A 143 2.95 -17.68 14.84
CA SER A 143 3.03 -18.93 15.59
C SER A 143 4.00 -18.84 16.77
N ALA A 144 5.13 -18.16 16.60
CA ALA A 144 6.11 -17.96 17.67
C ALA A 144 5.52 -17.11 18.81
N ARG A 145 4.83 -16.01 18.47
CA ARG A 145 4.11 -15.19 19.45
C ARG A 145 3.02 -15.98 20.17
N ALA A 146 2.20 -16.74 19.43
CA ALA A 146 1.15 -17.55 20.01
C ALA A 146 1.69 -18.64 20.97
N LEU A 147 2.83 -19.26 20.63
CA LEU A 147 3.46 -20.28 21.46
C LEU A 147 4.25 -19.72 22.65
N ALA A 148 4.65 -18.44 22.59
CA ALA A 148 5.31 -17.72 23.68
C ALA A 148 4.30 -17.07 24.63
N ALA A 149 3.10 -16.76 24.15
CA ALA A 149 2.04 -16.14 24.95
C ALA A 149 1.58 -17.04 26.10
N PRO A 150 1.38 -16.49 27.31
CA PRO A 150 0.87 -17.26 28.45
C PRO A 150 -0.59 -17.70 28.27
N SER A 151 -1.39 -16.97 27.47
CA SER A 151 -2.80 -17.29 27.20
C SER A 151 -3.31 -16.63 25.92
N CYS A 152 -4.43 -17.11 25.38
CA CYS A 152 -5.11 -16.42 24.27
C CYS A 152 -5.51 -14.98 24.64
N ALA A 153 -5.91 -14.75 25.90
CA ALA A 153 -6.25 -13.41 26.39
C ALA A 153 -5.07 -12.43 26.27
N SER A 154 -3.83 -12.89 26.51
CA SER A 154 -2.64 -12.05 26.34
C SER A 154 -2.41 -11.63 24.87
N LEU A 155 -2.74 -12.49 23.90
CA LEU A 155 -2.67 -12.14 22.48
C LEU A 155 -3.68 -11.05 22.12
N PHE A 156 -4.91 -11.14 22.65
CA PHE A 156 -5.92 -10.08 22.47
C PHE A 156 -5.51 -8.79 23.18
N ALA A 157 -4.90 -8.88 24.36
CA ALA A 157 -4.40 -7.72 25.09
C ALA A 157 -3.27 -7.00 24.32
N ASP A 158 -2.34 -7.76 23.72
CA ASP A 158 -1.28 -7.24 22.84
C ASP A 158 -1.87 -6.52 21.62
N ALA A 159 -2.84 -7.15 20.94
CA ALA A 159 -3.50 -6.55 19.78
C ALA A 159 -4.25 -5.27 20.17
N ALA A 160 -4.94 -5.27 21.31
CA ALA A 160 -5.62 -4.09 21.84
C ALA A 160 -4.62 -3.00 22.25
N ALA A 161 -3.46 -3.37 22.80
CA ALA A 161 -2.40 -2.42 23.14
C ALA A 161 -1.83 -1.74 21.89
N LEU A 162 -1.58 -2.50 20.83
CA LEU A 162 -1.15 -1.97 19.53
C LEU A 162 -2.19 -0.99 18.95
N ALA A 163 -3.47 -1.36 19.01
CA ALA A 163 -4.56 -0.48 18.55
C ALA A 163 -4.64 0.82 19.38
N ARG A 164 -4.46 0.73 20.70
CA ARG A 164 -4.38 1.91 21.58
C ARG A 164 -3.16 2.76 21.27
N GLU A 165 -2.00 2.16 21.00
CA GLU A 165 -0.78 2.90 20.66
C GLU A 165 -0.93 3.67 19.34
N ALA A 166 -1.60 3.05 18.35
CA ALA A 166 -1.90 3.65 17.05
C ALA A 166 -2.70 4.96 17.18
N GLY A 167 -3.66 5.02 18.11
CA GLY A 167 -4.49 6.21 18.36
C GLY A 167 -4.03 7.10 19.51
N GLY A 168 -3.21 6.57 20.42
CA GLY A 168 -2.86 7.22 21.69
C GLY A 168 -1.48 7.87 21.72
N THR A 169 -0.61 7.57 20.77
CA THR A 169 0.75 8.14 20.71
C THR A 169 1.08 8.67 19.31
N TRP A 170 1.94 9.70 19.24
CA TRP A 170 2.44 10.20 17.96
C TRP A 170 3.31 9.18 17.22
N VAL A 171 4.02 8.31 17.95
CA VAL A 171 4.84 7.25 17.39
C VAL A 171 3.96 6.18 16.74
N GLY A 172 2.95 5.68 17.46
CA GLY A 172 2.01 4.70 16.95
C GLY A 172 1.19 5.25 15.77
N ALA A 173 0.66 6.48 15.89
CA ALA A 173 -0.06 7.12 14.79
C ALA A 173 0.81 7.28 13.54
N ARG A 174 2.08 7.70 13.70
CA ARG A 174 3.04 7.77 12.59
C ARG A 174 3.24 6.39 11.96
N ASN A 175 3.58 5.38 12.77
CA ASN A 175 4.01 4.08 12.29
C ASN A 175 2.87 3.25 11.67
N LEU A 176 1.65 3.35 12.21
CA LEU A 176 0.55 2.45 11.87
C LEU A 176 -0.51 3.09 11.00
N LEU A 177 -0.62 4.43 10.99
CA LEU A 177 -1.66 5.14 10.26
C LEU A 177 -1.07 6.08 9.21
N VAL A 178 -0.34 7.12 9.64
CA VAL A 178 -0.02 8.25 8.77
C VAL A 178 1.08 7.91 7.78
N ALA A 179 2.21 7.30 8.20
CA ALA A 179 3.28 6.94 7.28
C ALA A 179 2.82 5.90 6.24
N PRO A 180 2.13 4.79 6.63
CA PRO A 180 1.50 3.92 5.64
C PRO A 180 0.58 4.67 4.68
N LEU A 181 -0.32 5.52 5.20
CA LEU A 181 -1.27 6.27 4.38
C LEU A 181 -0.59 7.13 3.33
N THR A 182 0.37 7.95 3.75
CA THR A 182 1.02 8.92 2.87
C THR A 182 1.95 8.24 1.88
N GLU A 183 2.66 7.19 2.29
CA GLU A 183 3.55 6.42 1.41
C GLU A 183 2.77 5.62 0.36
N GLU A 184 1.71 4.91 0.73
CA GLU A 184 0.91 4.18 -0.26
C GLU A 184 0.18 5.14 -1.22
N ALA A 185 -0.32 6.29 -0.71
CA ALA A 185 -0.96 7.30 -1.56
C ALA A 185 -0.02 7.89 -2.63
N VAL A 186 1.23 8.19 -2.27
CA VAL A 186 2.22 8.72 -3.23
C VAL A 186 2.70 7.60 -4.16
N PHE A 187 3.22 6.50 -3.61
CA PHE A 187 3.98 5.53 -4.38
C PHE A 187 3.11 4.46 -5.06
N ARG A 188 1.90 4.18 -4.57
CA ARG A 188 0.99 3.17 -5.15
C ARG A 188 -0.19 3.80 -5.84
N ALA A 189 -0.68 4.93 -5.36
CA ALA A 189 -1.69 5.69 -6.10
C ALA A 189 -1.05 6.61 -7.15
N CYS A 190 -0.31 7.65 -6.76
CA CYS A 190 0.13 8.69 -7.71
C CYS A 190 1.12 8.16 -8.76
N VAL A 191 2.16 7.45 -8.34
CA VAL A 191 3.18 6.90 -9.25
C VAL A 191 2.57 5.89 -10.24
N LEU A 192 1.75 4.94 -9.77
CA LEU A 192 1.09 3.98 -10.68
C LEU A 192 0.05 4.67 -11.57
N ALA A 193 -0.67 5.69 -11.10
CA ALA A 193 -1.57 6.45 -11.94
C ALA A 193 -0.84 7.10 -13.13
N ALA A 194 0.35 7.67 -12.89
CA ALA A 194 1.19 8.22 -13.96
C ALA A 194 1.62 7.14 -14.98
N TYR A 195 2.11 5.98 -14.51
CA TYR A 195 2.48 4.87 -15.40
C TYR A 195 1.29 4.30 -16.18
N GLN A 196 0.11 4.19 -15.54
CA GLN A 196 -1.11 3.75 -16.22
C GLN A 196 -1.56 4.74 -17.31
N LEU A 197 -1.44 6.05 -17.05
CA LEU A 197 -1.70 7.10 -18.05
C LEU A 197 -0.66 7.10 -19.18
N ALA A 198 0.52 6.53 -18.97
CA ALA A 198 1.50 6.26 -20.02
C ALA A 198 1.38 4.87 -20.67
N GLY A 199 0.29 4.14 -20.40
CA GLY A 199 0.00 2.86 -21.05
C GLY A 199 0.75 1.66 -20.49
N PHE A 200 1.43 1.80 -19.35
CA PHE A 200 2.15 0.67 -18.75
C PHE A 200 1.16 -0.40 -18.29
N GLY A 201 1.39 -1.64 -18.70
CA GLY A 201 0.65 -2.80 -18.22
C GLY A 201 0.94 -3.09 -16.74
N ARG A 202 0.18 -4.02 -16.14
CA ARG A 202 0.36 -4.39 -14.73
C ARG A 202 1.75 -4.91 -14.40
N GLY A 203 2.29 -5.82 -15.21
CA GLY A 203 3.62 -6.40 -14.99
C GLY A 203 4.69 -5.31 -14.98
N ALA A 204 4.66 -4.39 -15.96
CA ALA A 204 5.56 -3.24 -16.01
C ALA A 204 5.35 -2.30 -14.82
N GLY A 205 4.09 -2.01 -14.44
CA GLY A 205 3.77 -1.21 -13.26
C GLY A 205 4.38 -1.79 -11.98
N VAL A 206 4.21 -3.09 -11.73
CA VAL A 206 4.79 -3.76 -10.55
C VAL A 206 6.31 -3.93 -10.67
N GLY A 207 6.86 -4.08 -11.88
CA GLY A 207 8.30 -4.19 -12.09
C GLY A 207 9.05 -2.87 -11.92
N ILE A 208 8.42 -1.74 -12.28
CA ILE A 208 9.10 -0.44 -12.40
C ILE A 208 8.73 0.54 -11.29
N SER A 209 7.44 0.65 -10.93
CA SER A 209 7.01 1.64 -9.93
C SER A 209 7.68 1.49 -8.55
N PRO A 210 8.01 0.27 -8.06
CA PRO A 210 8.60 0.11 -6.74
C PRO A 210 9.99 0.72 -6.58
N PHE A 211 10.74 0.92 -7.68
CA PHE A 211 12.04 1.58 -7.60
C PHE A 211 11.93 3.01 -7.06
N ALA A 212 10.86 3.75 -7.38
CA ALA A 212 10.63 5.08 -6.82
C ALA A 212 10.49 5.03 -5.29
N PHE A 213 9.79 4.01 -4.77
CA PHE A 213 9.62 3.79 -3.33
C PHE A 213 10.94 3.38 -2.66
N GLY A 214 11.68 2.46 -3.28
CA GLY A 214 12.97 2.02 -2.75
C GLY A 214 14.02 3.11 -2.73
N LEU A 215 14.16 3.87 -3.83
CA LEU A 215 15.07 5.01 -3.92
C LEU A 215 14.71 6.11 -2.92
N ALA A 216 13.42 6.35 -2.68
CA ALA A 216 12.97 7.29 -1.67
C ALA A 216 13.50 6.94 -0.28
N HIS A 217 13.82 5.68 0.04
CA HIS A 217 14.36 5.26 1.34
C HIS A 217 15.89 5.36 1.45
N VAL A 218 16.60 5.60 0.34
CA VAL A 218 18.07 5.77 0.35
C VAL A 218 18.49 6.96 1.21
N HIS A 219 17.62 7.94 1.43
CA HIS A 219 17.87 9.05 2.34
C HIS A 219 18.19 8.62 3.79
N HIS A 220 17.74 7.43 4.23
CA HIS A 220 18.13 6.89 5.54
C HIS A 220 19.61 6.51 5.61
N ALA A 221 20.24 6.12 4.50
CA ALA A 221 21.68 5.89 4.47
C ALA A 221 22.44 7.19 4.78
N TRP A 222 21.95 8.34 4.30
CA TRP A 222 22.50 9.65 4.66
C TRP A 222 22.31 9.98 6.15
N GLU A 223 21.16 9.66 6.72
CA GLU A 223 20.91 9.81 8.17
C GLU A 223 21.88 8.94 8.98
N VAL A 224 22.12 7.68 8.58
CA VAL A 224 23.10 6.77 9.21
C VAL A 224 24.50 7.38 9.11
N TRP A 225 24.96 7.75 7.92
CA TRP A 225 26.30 8.30 7.74
C TRP A 225 26.53 9.55 8.59
N THR A 226 25.56 10.46 8.63
CA THR A 226 25.62 11.68 9.44
C THR A 226 25.61 11.40 10.94
N ARG A 227 24.75 10.48 11.39
CA ARG A 227 24.60 10.15 12.82
C ARG A 227 25.83 9.46 13.40
N TYR A 228 26.54 8.65 12.61
CA TYR A 228 27.74 7.94 13.04
C TYR A 228 29.04 8.72 12.74
N GLY A 229 28.96 10.06 12.66
CA GLY A 229 30.13 10.93 12.62
C GLY A 229 30.84 11.01 11.27
N ARG A 230 30.18 10.62 10.17
CA ARG A 230 30.68 10.74 8.79
C ARG A 230 32.03 10.05 8.51
N THR A 231 32.39 9.04 9.31
CA THR A 231 33.62 8.27 9.15
C THR A 231 33.55 7.24 8.01
N PRO A 232 34.68 6.67 7.54
CA PRO A 232 34.65 5.55 6.59
C PRO A 232 33.87 4.34 7.12
N ALA A 233 33.94 4.06 8.42
CA ALA A 233 33.15 3.01 9.06
C ALA A 233 31.64 3.32 9.01
N ALA A 234 31.26 4.58 9.23
CA ALA A 234 29.87 5.05 9.08
C ALA A 234 29.40 4.94 7.62
N ALA A 235 30.25 5.27 6.66
CA ALA A 235 29.94 5.15 5.23
C ALA A 235 29.72 3.69 4.83
N ARG A 236 30.59 2.77 5.28
CA ARG A 236 30.42 1.33 5.07
C ARG A 236 29.11 0.82 5.67
N ARG A 237 28.79 1.25 6.89
CA ARG A 237 27.51 0.92 7.55
C ARG A 237 26.30 1.46 6.79
N ALA A 238 26.36 2.72 6.36
CA ALA A 238 25.31 3.36 5.58
C ALA A 238 25.09 2.68 4.23
N ALA A 239 26.16 2.26 3.55
CA ALA A 239 26.08 1.52 2.30
C ALA A 239 25.39 0.16 2.51
N ILE A 240 25.84 -0.65 3.48
CA ILE A 240 25.26 -1.97 3.75
C ILE A 240 23.77 -1.86 4.12
N LEU A 241 23.45 -1.00 5.10
CA LEU A 241 22.07 -0.84 5.55
C LEU A 241 21.19 -0.22 4.46
N GLY A 242 21.72 0.74 3.70
CA GLY A 242 21.04 1.38 2.58
C GLY A 242 20.73 0.41 1.44
N THR A 243 21.67 -0.49 1.08
CA THR A 243 21.44 -1.51 0.05
C THR A 243 20.39 -2.52 0.49
N VAL A 244 20.50 -3.04 1.72
CA VAL A 244 19.47 -3.94 2.27
C VAL A 244 18.12 -3.23 2.29
N GLN A 245 18.12 -1.95 2.68
CA GLN A 245 16.91 -1.14 2.73
C GLN A 245 16.27 -0.93 1.36
N LEU A 246 17.06 -0.54 0.36
CA LEU A 246 16.61 -0.42 -1.02
C LEU A 246 16.01 -1.74 -1.53
N ALA A 247 16.69 -2.86 -1.30
CA ALA A 247 16.22 -4.16 -1.77
C ALA A 247 14.88 -4.58 -1.12
N TYR A 248 14.78 -4.53 0.20
CA TYR A 248 13.55 -4.96 0.89
C TYR A 248 12.39 -4.00 0.60
N THR A 249 12.64 -2.69 0.54
CA THR A 249 11.57 -1.71 0.27
C THR A 249 11.09 -1.81 -1.17
N THR A 250 11.99 -2.05 -2.14
CA THR A 250 11.59 -2.29 -3.54
C THR A 250 10.74 -3.56 -3.65
N ALA A 251 11.15 -4.66 -3.00
CA ALA A 251 10.37 -5.90 -2.98
C ALA A 251 8.98 -5.72 -2.34
N PHE A 252 8.91 -5.02 -1.20
CA PHE A 252 7.65 -4.67 -0.57
C PHE A 252 6.78 -3.74 -1.43
N GLY A 253 7.41 -2.78 -2.11
CA GLY A 253 6.77 -1.90 -3.09
C GLY A 253 6.14 -2.69 -4.24
N ALA A 254 6.80 -3.74 -4.73
CA ALA A 254 6.26 -4.63 -5.76
C ALA A 254 5.03 -5.38 -5.26
N TYR A 255 5.12 -5.95 -4.06
CA TYR A 255 3.99 -6.65 -3.43
C TYR A 255 2.77 -5.73 -3.24
N THR A 256 2.97 -4.52 -2.72
CA THR A 256 1.89 -3.54 -2.51
C THR A 256 1.34 -2.95 -3.82
N ALA A 257 2.17 -2.76 -4.84
CA ALA A 257 1.72 -2.43 -6.19
C ALA A 257 0.81 -3.53 -6.76
N LEU A 258 1.15 -4.80 -6.54
CA LEU A 258 0.32 -5.93 -6.94
C LEU A 258 -1.04 -5.94 -6.20
N LEU A 259 -1.05 -5.72 -4.88
CA LEU A 259 -2.29 -5.58 -4.10
C LEU A 259 -3.17 -4.43 -4.65
N PHE A 260 -2.56 -3.27 -4.90
CA PHE A 260 -3.23 -2.08 -5.40
C PHE A 260 -3.85 -2.33 -6.78
N LEU A 261 -3.05 -2.80 -7.74
CA LEU A 261 -3.51 -3.03 -9.12
C LEU A 261 -4.55 -4.15 -9.22
N ARG A 262 -4.56 -5.09 -8.27
CA ARG A 262 -5.53 -6.19 -8.24
C ARG A 262 -6.89 -5.76 -7.69
N THR A 263 -6.89 -4.83 -6.74
CA THR A 263 -8.07 -4.41 -5.99
C THR A 263 -8.62 -3.05 -6.43
N GLY A 264 -7.81 -2.19 -7.04
CA GLY A 264 -8.16 -0.80 -7.31
C GLY A 264 -8.37 0.01 -6.02
N SER A 265 -7.75 -0.40 -4.91
CA SER A 265 -7.94 0.19 -3.59
C SER A 265 -6.62 0.33 -2.86
N LEU A 266 -6.46 1.43 -2.11
CA LEU A 266 -5.33 1.61 -1.19
C LEU A 266 -5.45 0.75 0.06
N LEU A 267 -6.65 0.26 0.42
CA LEU A 267 -6.85 -0.40 1.73
C LEU A 267 -6.00 -1.68 1.91
N PRO A 268 -5.89 -2.62 0.95
CA PRO A 268 -5.04 -3.79 1.14
C PRO A 268 -3.54 -3.46 1.24
N PRO A 269 -2.95 -2.61 0.36
CA PRO A 269 -1.58 -2.12 0.56
C PRO A 269 -1.34 -1.47 1.92
N LEU A 270 -2.28 -0.62 2.39
CA LEU A 270 -2.19 0.05 3.68
C LEU A 270 -2.16 -0.95 4.84
N ALA A 271 -3.05 -1.94 4.82
CA ALA A 271 -3.07 -2.98 5.83
C ALA A 271 -1.77 -3.79 5.84
N ALA A 272 -1.26 -4.15 4.65
CA ALA A 272 0.03 -4.83 4.51
C ALA A 272 1.19 -4.00 5.05
N HIS A 273 1.20 -2.70 4.82
CA HIS A 273 2.23 -1.79 5.31
C HIS A 273 2.18 -1.64 6.83
N ALA A 274 1.02 -1.34 7.41
CA ALA A 274 0.85 -1.26 8.85
C ALA A 274 1.27 -2.58 9.55
N TRP A 275 0.98 -3.72 8.92
CA TRP A 275 1.42 -5.04 9.39
C TRP A 275 2.95 -5.15 9.42
N CYS A 276 3.62 -4.84 8.31
CA CYS A 276 5.09 -4.84 8.25
C CYS A 276 5.72 -3.84 9.23
N ASN A 277 5.11 -2.68 9.47
CA ASN A 277 5.59 -1.71 10.45
C ASN A 277 5.44 -2.20 11.90
N THR A 278 4.47 -3.07 12.16
CA THR A 278 4.26 -3.68 13.47
C THR A 278 5.26 -4.81 13.73
N PHE A 279 5.44 -5.72 12.77
CA PHE A 279 6.18 -6.95 12.98
C PHE A 279 7.63 -6.92 12.46
N GLY A 280 7.97 -5.93 11.64
CA GLY A 280 9.27 -5.88 10.97
C GLY A 280 9.47 -7.02 9.97
N LEU A 281 10.73 -7.28 9.61
CA LEU A 281 11.07 -8.44 8.78
C LEU A 281 11.01 -9.72 9.63
N PRO A 282 10.39 -10.81 9.13
CA PRO A 282 10.40 -12.10 9.82
C PRO A 282 11.82 -12.56 10.17
N SER A 283 12.06 -12.89 11.43
CA SER A 283 13.36 -13.37 11.94
C SER A 283 13.21 -14.75 12.54
N LEU A 284 13.48 -15.79 11.73
CA LEU A 284 13.40 -17.18 12.20
C LEU A 284 14.28 -17.41 13.43
N ALA A 285 15.47 -16.80 13.48
CA ALA A 285 16.36 -16.94 14.63
C ALA A 285 15.77 -16.31 15.90
N GLY A 286 15.22 -15.09 15.80
CA GLY A 286 14.58 -14.39 16.92
C GLY A 286 13.34 -15.12 17.42
N ASP A 287 12.49 -15.57 16.50
CA ASP A 287 11.25 -16.29 16.81
C ASP A 287 11.53 -17.64 17.47
N LEU A 288 12.54 -18.37 16.98
CA LEU A 288 12.97 -19.62 17.62
C LEU A 288 13.58 -19.38 19.00
N ALA A 289 14.26 -18.26 19.23
CA ALA A 289 14.77 -17.90 20.56
C ALA A 289 13.61 -17.57 21.53
N ALA A 290 12.61 -16.82 21.07
CA ALA A 290 11.46 -16.41 21.87
C ALA A 290 10.64 -17.60 22.41
N VAL A 291 10.45 -18.67 21.61
CA VAL A 291 9.75 -19.88 22.08
C VAL A 291 10.60 -20.80 22.96
N THR A 292 11.90 -20.51 23.08
CA THR A 292 12.89 -21.32 23.80
C THR A 292 13.24 -20.74 25.17
N LEU A 293 13.29 -19.41 25.29
CA LEU A 293 13.66 -18.70 26.51
C LEU A 293 12.52 -17.72 26.86
N PRO A 294 11.58 -18.08 27.75
CA PRO A 294 10.53 -17.17 28.20
C PRO A 294 11.10 -15.91 28.87
N GLU A 295 12.31 -16.02 29.45
CA GLU A 295 13.09 -14.91 30.01
C GLU A 295 14.50 -14.98 29.45
N PHE A 296 14.96 -13.93 28.78
CA PHE A 296 16.31 -13.85 28.22
C PHE A 296 17.32 -13.76 29.38
N HIS A 297 17.93 -14.89 29.75
CA HIS A 297 19.12 -14.92 30.60
C HIS A 297 20.29 -15.47 29.79
N PRO A 298 21.32 -14.64 29.48
CA PRO A 298 22.39 -14.98 28.55
C PRO A 298 23.29 -16.15 29.01
N THR A 299 23.17 -16.58 30.27
CA THR A 299 24.01 -17.62 30.88
C THR A 299 23.29 -18.95 31.12
N ARG A 300 21.98 -19.06 30.86
CA ARG A 300 21.24 -20.30 31.10
C ARG A 300 21.24 -21.21 29.87
N PRO A 301 21.64 -22.49 30.01
CA PRO A 301 21.57 -23.44 28.90
C PRO A 301 20.12 -23.62 28.45
N VAL A 302 19.91 -23.63 27.14
CA VAL A 302 18.60 -23.86 26.52
C VAL A 302 18.03 -25.20 27.02
N PRO A 303 16.86 -25.21 27.70
CA PRO A 303 16.25 -26.46 28.14
C PRO A 303 15.88 -27.32 26.92
N ARG A 304 16.60 -28.44 26.72
CA ARG A 304 16.36 -29.39 25.62
C ARG A 304 15.16 -30.31 25.90
N THR A 305 14.05 -29.74 26.38
CA THR A 305 12.83 -30.51 26.63
C THR A 305 12.12 -30.89 25.32
N LEU A 306 11.34 -31.97 25.35
CA LEU A 306 10.48 -32.36 24.21
C LEU A 306 9.55 -31.20 23.81
N LYS A 307 8.98 -30.49 24.80
CA LYS A 307 8.11 -29.33 24.60
C LYS A 307 8.81 -28.22 23.79
N THR A 308 10.06 -27.90 24.13
CA THR A 308 10.86 -26.91 23.39
C THR A 308 11.12 -27.36 21.95
N ARG A 309 11.42 -28.65 21.73
CA ARG A 309 11.62 -29.21 20.38
C ARG A 309 10.35 -29.11 19.54
N VAL A 310 9.20 -29.46 20.10
CA VAL A 310 7.89 -29.37 19.43
C VAL A 310 7.59 -27.92 19.05
N LYS A 311 7.70 -26.96 19.98
CA LYS A 311 7.48 -25.53 19.69
C LYS A 311 8.35 -25.01 18.54
N ARG A 312 9.65 -25.31 18.58
CA ARG A 312 10.59 -24.91 17.51
C ARG A 312 10.25 -25.57 16.18
N GLY A 313 9.83 -26.83 16.20
CA GLY A 313 9.33 -27.56 15.03
C GLY A 313 8.11 -26.87 14.42
N THR A 314 7.11 -26.54 15.24
CA THR A 314 5.90 -25.82 14.81
C THR A 314 6.25 -24.48 14.16
N VAL A 315 7.10 -23.66 14.77
CA VAL A 315 7.50 -22.36 14.19
C VAL A 315 8.13 -22.54 12.80
N ARG A 316 9.05 -23.51 12.63
CA ARG A 316 9.66 -23.80 11.33
C ARG A 316 8.64 -24.23 10.28
N VAL A 317 7.72 -25.13 10.65
CA VAL A 317 6.63 -25.56 9.76
C VAL A 317 5.76 -24.37 9.37
N CYS A 318 5.39 -23.51 10.31
CA CYS A 318 4.60 -22.30 10.05
C CYS A 318 5.32 -21.31 9.13
N TYR A 319 6.64 -21.16 9.22
CA TYR A 319 7.43 -20.37 8.27
C TYR A 319 7.33 -20.94 6.84
N VAL A 320 7.51 -22.26 6.68
CA VAL A 320 7.44 -22.92 5.37
C VAL A 320 6.02 -22.84 4.81
N VAL A 321 5.01 -23.19 5.60
CA VAL A 321 3.60 -23.14 5.21
C VAL A 321 3.18 -21.71 4.85
N GLY A 322 3.58 -20.73 5.64
CA GLY A 322 3.28 -19.32 5.38
C GLY A 322 3.89 -18.83 4.07
N LEU A 323 5.17 -19.15 3.82
CA LEU A 323 5.86 -18.78 2.58
C LEU A 323 5.26 -19.49 1.35
N LEU A 324 5.07 -20.81 1.41
CA LEU A 324 4.49 -21.59 0.31
C LEU A 324 3.05 -21.16 0.03
N GLY A 325 2.25 -20.95 1.09
CA GLY A 325 0.89 -20.46 0.99
C GLY A 325 0.83 -19.06 0.37
N PHE A 326 1.73 -18.16 0.77
CA PHE A 326 1.84 -16.82 0.18
C PHE A 326 2.20 -16.90 -1.31
N VAL A 327 3.21 -17.69 -1.68
CA VAL A 327 3.61 -17.87 -3.10
C VAL A 327 2.50 -18.51 -3.92
N PHE A 328 1.81 -19.52 -3.39
CA PHE A 328 0.68 -20.16 -4.06
C PHE A 328 -0.49 -19.18 -4.25
N ALA A 329 -0.84 -18.44 -3.20
CA ALA A 329 -1.89 -17.44 -3.27
C ALA A 329 -1.52 -16.32 -4.27
N LEU A 330 -0.25 -15.92 -4.36
CA LEU A 330 0.25 -15.00 -5.37
C LEU A 330 0.28 -15.60 -6.79
N ARG A 331 0.54 -16.90 -6.96
CA ARG A 331 0.53 -17.56 -8.27
C ARG A 331 -0.84 -17.51 -8.94
N GLY A 332 -1.92 -17.72 -8.19
CA GLY A 332 -3.28 -17.48 -8.68
C GLY A 332 -3.55 -16.02 -9.08
N TRP A 333 -2.63 -15.10 -8.77
CA TRP A 333 -2.66 -13.69 -9.19
C TRP A 333 -1.67 -13.41 -10.34
N GLY A 334 -0.76 -14.35 -10.63
CA GLY A 334 0.36 -14.29 -11.58
C GLY A 334 0.03 -14.63 -13.04
N ASP A 335 -1.00 -15.45 -13.30
CA ASP A 335 -1.38 -15.80 -14.68
C ASP A 335 -1.91 -14.58 -15.48
N ALA A 336 -2.42 -13.57 -14.78
CA ALA A 336 -2.81 -12.27 -15.35
C ALA A 336 -1.65 -11.24 -15.46
N TRP A 337 -0.44 -11.65 -15.08
CA TRP A 337 0.76 -10.82 -14.88
C TRP A 337 1.78 -10.96 -16.02
N LEU A 338 1.90 -12.17 -16.58
CA LEU A 338 2.87 -12.52 -17.63
C LEU A 338 2.38 -12.27 -19.06
N GLY A 339 1.18 -11.71 -19.25
CA GLY A 339 0.69 -11.37 -20.59
C GLY A 339 0.50 -12.59 -21.51
N ALA A 340 0.18 -13.76 -20.96
CA ALA A 340 -0.10 -14.97 -21.75
C ALA A 340 -1.49 -14.94 -22.42
N GLY A 341 -1.83 -13.80 -23.02
CA GLY A 341 -2.99 -13.59 -23.87
C GLY A 341 -2.71 -12.42 -24.80
N ASP A 342 -2.76 -12.67 -26.10
CA ASP A 342 -2.50 -11.68 -27.15
C ASP A 342 -3.26 -10.37 -26.90
N GLY A 343 -2.52 -9.26 -26.93
CA GLY A 343 -3.07 -7.91 -26.73
C GLY A 343 -3.19 -7.50 -25.26
N ALA A 344 -2.06 -7.17 -24.63
CA ALA A 344 -1.98 -6.74 -23.24
C ALA A 344 -2.58 -5.34 -23.00
N GLU A 345 -3.89 -5.19 -23.20
CA GLU A 345 -4.64 -4.15 -22.53
C GLU A 345 -4.50 -4.34 -21.02
N SER A 346 -4.17 -3.27 -20.29
CA SER A 346 -4.18 -3.37 -18.83
C SER A 346 -5.60 -3.80 -18.41
N LEU A 347 -5.79 -5.00 -17.82
CA LEU A 347 -7.13 -5.43 -17.29
C LEU A 347 -7.81 -4.38 -16.38
N TYR A 348 -7.14 -3.30 -15.95
CA TYR A 348 -7.86 -2.16 -15.39
C TYR A 348 -8.72 -1.49 -16.48
N TRP A 349 -8.13 -1.13 -17.63
CA TRP A 349 -8.85 -0.71 -18.84
C TRP A 349 -9.85 -1.77 -19.31
N THR A 350 -9.44 -3.03 -19.43
CA THR A 350 -10.31 -4.10 -19.95
C THR A 350 -11.46 -4.44 -19.01
N ARG A 351 -11.33 -4.27 -17.67
CA ARG A 351 -12.47 -4.44 -16.73
C ARG A 351 -13.46 -3.29 -16.79
N PHE A 352 -13.00 -2.07 -17.05
CA PHE A 352 -13.90 -0.94 -17.30
C PHE A 352 -14.61 -1.09 -18.65
N VAL A 353 -13.94 -1.64 -19.66
CA VAL A 353 -14.49 -1.87 -21.01
C VAL A 353 -15.42 -3.11 -21.07
N ARG A 354 -15.02 -4.29 -20.56
CA ARG A 354 -15.85 -5.53 -20.60
C ARG A 354 -17.13 -5.48 -19.78
N ARG A 355 -17.20 -4.68 -18.71
CA ARG A 355 -18.48 -4.49 -17.98
C ARG A 355 -19.50 -3.66 -18.77
N ARG A 356 -19.14 -3.17 -19.96
CA ARG A 356 -19.86 -2.18 -20.76
C ARG A 356 -20.17 -2.65 -22.18
N GLU A 357 -20.09 -3.95 -22.48
CA GLU A 357 -20.84 -4.51 -23.62
C GLU A 357 -22.34 -4.39 -23.27
N GLY A 358 -23.13 -3.44 -23.77
CA GLY A 358 -22.92 -2.55 -24.90
C GLY A 358 -23.45 -1.14 -24.72
N THR A 359 -22.71 -0.28 -24.01
CA THR A 359 -22.74 1.17 -24.26
C THR A 359 -21.45 1.81 -23.77
N VAL A 360 -20.40 1.74 -24.59
CA VAL A 360 -19.26 2.64 -24.44
C VAL A 360 -19.72 4.00 -24.93
N VAL A 361 -20.06 4.90 -23.99
CA VAL A 361 -20.25 6.31 -24.33
C VAL A 361 -18.88 6.91 -24.59
N PHE A 362 -18.61 7.15 -25.86
CA PHE A 362 -17.52 7.95 -26.38
C PHE A 362 -17.88 9.43 -26.15
N TYR A 363 -16.94 10.22 -25.63
CA TYR A 363 -16.96 11.67 -25.75
C TYR A 363 -15.74 12.08 -26.56
#